data_AF-A0A2I0D4Q6-F1
#
_entry.id   AF-A0A2I0D4Q6-F1
#
_cell.length_a   1.000
_cell.length_b   1.000
_cell.length_c   1.000
_cell.angle_alpha   90.00
_cell.angle_beta   90.00
_cell.angle_gamma   90.00
#
_symmetry.space_group_name_H-M   'P 1'
#
loop_
_entity.id
_entity.type
_entity.pdbx_description
1 polymer ?
#
loop_
_entity_poly.entity_id
_entity_poly.type
_entity_poly.pdbx_seq_one_letter_code
_entity_poly.pdbx_strand_id
1 'polypeptide(L)' 'FQLLEKYGKETYNKLKKGLYWKGMTKKMALISLGSPNDINKTVGSWGVHEQWVYKNLYLYFESNKLTSYQK' A
#
# COMPACT_ATOMS: atom_id res chain seq x y z
N PHE A 1 9.37 -16.07 -8.22
CA PHE A 1 9.10 -15.99 -9.68
C PHE A 1 7.77 -15.32 -9.99
N GLN A 2 6.63 -15.77 -9.43
CA GLN A 2 5.30 -15.18 -9.70
C GLN A 2 5.18 -13.65 -9.52
N LEU A 3 5.83 -13.05 -8.52
CA LEU A 3 5.77 -11.58 -8.30
C LEU A 3 6.61 -10.79 -9.31
N LEU A 4 7.71 -11.36 -9.80
CA LEU A 4 8.59 -10.72 -10.78
C LEU A 4 7.91 -10.64 -12.14
N GLU A 5 7.28 -11.73 -12.56
CA GLU A 5 6.48 -11.80 -13.80
C GLU A 5 5.29 -10.85 -13.72
N LYS A 6 4.61 -10.81 -12.57
CA LYS A 6 3.40 -9.98 -12.39
C LYS A 6 3.66 -8.48 -12.37
N TYR A 7 4.73 -8.05 -11.71
CA TYR A 7 4.94 -6.62 -11.41
C TYR A 7 6.16 -6.01 -12.12
N GLY A 8 6.94 -6.82 -12.83
CA GLY A 8 8.18 -6.39 -13.46
C GLY A 8 9.33 -6.20 -12.45
N LYS A 9 10.56 -6.14 -12.98
CA LYS A 9 11.79 -6.11 -12.19
C LYS A 9 11.86 -4.95 -11.20
N GLU A 10 11.46 -3.75 -11.62
CA GLU A 10 11.53 -2.56 -10.77
C GLU A 10 10.60 -2.65 -9.56
N THR A 11 9.31 -2.91 -9.80
CA THR A 11 8.31 -3.03 -8.72
C THR A 11 8.65 -4.20 -7.82
N TYR A 12 9.04 -5.35 -8.38
CA TYR A 12 9.48 -6.49 -7.58
C TYR A 12 10.63 -6.15 -6.64
N ASN A 13 11.63 -5.40 -7.11
CA ASN A 13 12.73 -4.96 -6.28
C ASN A 13 12.28 -4.00 -5.17
N LYS A 14 11.31 -3.10 -5.43
CA LYS A 14 10.73 -2.23 -4.40
C LYS A 14 10.00 -3.03 -3.33
N LEU A 15 9.17 -3.99 -3.75
CA LEU A 15 8.44 -4.90 -2.84
C LEU A 15 9.39 -5.70 -1.95
N LYS A 16 10.44 -6.29 -2.50
CA LYS A 16 11.41 -7.09 -1.73
C LYS A 16 12.18 -6.25 -0.70
N LYS A 17 12.34 -4.95 -0.95
CA LYS A 17 13.06 -4.01 -0.06
C LYS A 17 12.17 -3.40 1.02
N GLY A 18 10.87 -3.72 1.08
CA GLY A 18 9.94 -3.11 2.03
C GLY A 18 9.68 -1.64 1.75
N LEU A 19 9.68 -1.23 0.48
CA LEU A 19 9.44 0.16 0.09
C LEU A 19 7.96 0.44 -0.17
N TYR A 20 7.56 1.69 0.00
CA TYR A 20 6.24 2.21 -0.34
C TYR A 20 6.36 3.43 -1.25
N TRP A 21 5.36 3.65 -2.12
CA TRP A 21 5.36 4.77 -3.08
C TRP A 21 3.95 5.15 -3.49
N LYS A 22 3.73 6.44 -3.80
CA LYS A 22 2.45 6.91 -4.33
C LYS A 22 2.08 6.11 -5.59
N GLY A 23 0.85 5.66 -5.67
CA GLY A 23 0.34 4.84 -6.76
C GLY A 23 0.43 3.33 -6.52
N MET A 24 1.14 2.86 -5.49
CA MET A 24 1.14 1.43 -5.16
C MET A 24 -0.26 0.96 -4.73
N THR A 25 -0.55 -0.31 -5.00
CA THR A 25 -1.83 -0.91 -4.59
C THR A 25 -1.82 -1.40 -3.14
N LYS A 26 -3.00 -1.62 -2.55
CA LYS A 26 -3.11 -2.21 -1.21
C LYS A 26 -2.43 -3.57 -1.13
N LYS A 27 -2.56 -4.39 -2.18
CA LYS A 27 -1.86 -5.68 -2.29
C LYS A 27 -0.34 -5.51 -2.32
N MET A 28 0.17 -4.52 -3.05
CA MET A 28 1.60 -4.19 -3.04
C MET A 28 2.06 -3.78 -1.65
N ALA A 29 1.24 -3.01 -0.91
CA ALA A 29 1.58 -2.57 0.44
C ALA A 29 1.67 -3.76 1.41
N LEU A 30 0.71 -4.69 1.36
CA LEU A 30 0.77 -5.92 2.14
C LEU A 30 1.99 -6.78 1.80
N ILE A 31 2.34 -6.90 0.51
CA ILE A 31 3.52 -7.67 0.09
C ILE A 31 4.81 -7.00 0.59
N SER A 32 4.87 -5.66 0.56
CA SER A 32 6.08 -4.90 0.87
C SER A 32 6.29 -4.71 2.37
N LEU A 33 5.25 -4.25 3.07
CA LEU A 33 5.31 -3.81 4.47
C LEU A 33 4.68 -4.81 5.44
N GLY A 34 4.00 -5.84 4.92
CA GLY A 34 3.16 -6.72 5.73
C GLY A 34 1.83 -6.07 6.14
N SER A 35 1.13 -6.75 7.06
CA SER A 35 -0.13 -6.25 7.62
C SER A 35 0.09 -4.99 8.44
N PRO A 36 -0.74 -3.95 8.27
CA PRO A 36 -0.74 -2.82 9.19
C PRO A 36 -1.24 -3.25 10.57
N ASN A 37 -0.93 -2.44 11.59
CA ASN A 37 -1.44 -2.62 12.94
C ASN A 37 -2.94 -2.31 13.01
N ASP A 38 -3.40 -1.33 12.22
CA ASP A 38 -4.82 -0.95 12.17
C ASP A 38 -5.20 -0.43 10.78
N ILE A 39 -6.49 -0.50 10.44
CA ILE A 39 -7.08 0.01 9.20
C ILE A 39 -8.35 0.78 9.54
N ASN A 40 -8.28 2.10 9.45
CA ASN A 40 -9.44 2.98 9.52
C ASN A 40 -10.05 3.10 8.12
N LYS A 41 -11.30 2.66 7.94
CA LYS A 41 -11.99 2.61 6.64
C LYS A 41 -13.26 3.46 6.63
N THR A 42 -13.37 4.32 5.63
CA THR A 42 -14.56 5.14 5.35
C THR A 42 -15.09 4.81 3.96
N VAL A 43 -16.40 4.61 3.84
CA VAL A 43 -17.08 4.35 2.56
C VAL A 43 -18.10 5.46 2.33
N GLY A 44 -18.04 6.10 1.17
CA GLY A 44 -19.00 7.13 0.76
C GLY A 44 -19.31 7.04 -0.73
N SER A 45 -20.16 7.96 -1.22
CA SER A 45 -20.50 8.07 -2.65
C SER A 45 -19.28 8.30 -3.55
N TRP A 46 -18.20 8.86 -3.00
CA TRP A 46 -16.95 9.17 -3.68
C TRP A 46 -15.96 7.99 -3.74
N GLY A 47 -16.31 6.85 -3.15
CA GLY A 47 -15.48 5.66 -3.09
C GLY A 47 -15.06 5.27 -1.67
N VAL A 48 -14.01 4.45 -1.58
CA VAL A 48 -13.48 3.93 -0.31
C VAL A 48 -12.21 4.70 0.04
N HIS A 49 -12.14 5.26 1.24
CA HIS A 49 -10.93 5.84 1.79
C HIS A 49 -10.45 4.98 2.96
N GLU A 50 -9.16 4.63 2.97
CA GLU A 50 -8.55 3.81 4.02
C GLU A 50 -7.27 4.46 4.52
N GLN A 51 -7.11 4.57 5.83
CA GLN A 51 -5.84 4.90 6.47
C GLN A 51 -5.29 3.62 7.11
N TRP A 52 -4.10 3.20 6.69
CA TRP A 52 -3.40 2.06 7.25
C TRP A 52 -2.33 2.55 8.21
N VAL A 53 -2.39 2.05 9.45
CA VAL A 53 -1.52 2.46 10.54
C VAL A 53 -0.44 1.42 10.76
N TYR A 54 0.82 1.82 10.60
CA TYR A 54 2.00 1.07 11.03
C TYR A 54 2.65 1.79 12.20
N LYS A 55 3.68 1.17 12.83
CA LYS A 55 4.34 1.71 14.03
C LYS A 55 4.77 3.19 13.91
N ASN A 56 5.39 3.55 12.78
CA ASN A 56 5.92 4.90 12.52
C ASN A 56 5.57 5.37 11.09
N LEU A 57 4.43 4.93 10.55
CA LEU A 57 4.05 5.22 9.17
C LEU A 57 2.54 5.12 9.01
N TYR A 58 1.94 6.13 8.37
CA TYR A 58 0.54 6.12 7.98
C TYR A 58 0.46 6.13 6.46
N LEU A 59 -0.32 5.23 5.88
CA LEU A 59 -0.60 5.18 4.44
C LEU A 59 -2.06 5.51 4.18
N TYR A 60 -2.33 6.45 3.27
CA TYR A 60 -3.68 6.87 2.91
C TYR A 60 -4.03 6.37 1.50
N PHE A 61 -5.00 5.47 1.42
CA PHE A 61 -5.49 4.88 0.19
C PHE A 61 -6.82 5.48 -0.23
N GLU A 62 -6.94 5.74 -1.53
CA GLU A 62 -8.20 5.97 -2.20
C GLU A 62 -8.49 4.76 -3.08
N SER A 63 -9.59 4.08 -2.76
CA SER A 63 -10.01 2.78 -3.29
C SER A 63 -8.95 1.70 -3.18
N ASN A 64 -8.03 1.61 -4.14
CA ASN A 64 -6.94 0.63 -4.15
C ASN A 64 -5.58 1.28 -4.44
N LYS A 65 -5.44 2.60 -4.33
CA LYS A 65 -4.23 3.33 -4.72
C LYS A 65 -3.75 4.19 -3.55
N LEU A 66 -2.45 4.08 -3.21
CA LEU A 66 -1.81 4.94 -2.23
C LEU A 66 -1.72 6.37 -2.77
N THR A 67 -2.38 7.34 -2.15
CA THR A 67 -2.38 8.75 -2.61
C THR A 67 -1.44 9.62 -1.77
N SER A 68 -1.31 9.36 -0.48
CA SER A 68 -0.40 10.07 0.43
C SER A 68 0.07 9.20 1.59
N TYR A 69 1.07 9.67 2.32
CA TYR A 69 1.61 9.01 3.50
C TYR A 69 2.21 10.04 4.47
N GLN A 70 2.28 9.68 5.75
CA GLN A 70 2.85 10.49 6.83
C GLN A 70 3.82 9.64 7.66
N LYS A 71 4.92 10.23 8.10
CA LYS A 71 5.97 9.62 8.93
C LYS A 71 6.22 10.45 10.17
#